data_AF-X8IFQ7-F1
#
_entry.id   AF-X8IFQ7-F1
#
_cell.length_a   1.000
_cell.length_b   1.000
_cell.length_c   1.000
_cell.angle_alpha   90.00
_cell.angle_beta   90.00
_cell.angle_gamma   90.00
#
_symmetry.space_group_name_H-M   'P 1'
#
loop_
_entity.id
_entity.type
_entity.pdbx_description
1 polymer ?
#
loop_
_entity_poly.entity_id
_entity_poly.type
_entity_poly.pdbx_seq_one_letter_code
_entity_poly.pdbx_strand_id
1 'polypeptide(L)'
;MLELLNEAYRIEYIRGGYLPKLSILDKLVIMLSYYCNYRIMENTTFDYAVSKSTICESVKWVEDILIKSKDFSLPKKRELINNIDIEVVLVDVTECEIGRPKKQ
;
A
#
# COMPACT_ATOMS: atom_id res chain seq x y z
N MET A 1 -7.16 8.06 4.95
CA MET A 1 -6.10 7.03 5.18
C MET A 1 -5.30 7.33 6.44
N LEU A 2 -4.58 8.47 6.52
CA LEU A 2 -3.69 8.75 7.65
C LEU A 2 -4.40 8.79 9.01
N GLU A 3 -5.58 9.42 9.11
CA GLU A 3 -6.38 9.46 10.34
C GLU A 3 -6.76 8.06 10.85
N LEU A 4 -7.22 7.20 9.94
CA LEU A 4 -7.55 5.81 10.25
C LEU A 4 -6.34 5.03 10.76
N LEU A 5 -5.16 5.21 10.15
CA LEU A 5 -3.91 4.59 10.60
C LEU A 5 -3.46 5.12 11.97
N ASN A 6 -3.64 6.42 12.24
CA ASN A 6 -3.35 7.01 13.54
C ASN A 6 -4.24 6.43 14.64
N GLU A 7 -5.53 6.23 14.35
CA GLU A 7 -6.46 5.63 15.30
C GLU A 7 -6.12 4.16 15.56
N ALA A 8 -5.85 3.39 14.50
CA ALA A 8 -5.43 1.99 14.62
C ALA A 8 -4.12 1.85 15.42
N TYR A 9 -3.14 2.71 15.14
CA TYR A 9 -1.89 2.76 15.88
C TYR A 9 -2.12 3.09 17.35
N ARG A 10 -2.99 4.07 17.64
CA ARG A 10 -3.34 4.41 19.02
C ARG A 10 -3.89 3.18 19.75
N ILE A 11 -4.84 2.47 19.15
CA ILE A 11 -5.46 1.28 19.74
C ILE A 11 -4.43 0.17 20.02
N GLU A 12 -3.55 -0.13 19.07
CA GLU A 12 -2.54 -1.18 19.21
C GLU A 12 -1.48 -0.85 20.28
N TYR A 13 -1.09 0.43 20.39
CA TYR A 13 -0.02 0.88 21.26
C TYR A 13 -0.49 1.46 22.61
N ILE A 14 -1.79 1.37 22.94
CA ILE A 14 -2.33 1.70 24.28
C ILE A 14 -1.59 0.97 25.40
N ARG A 15 -1.13 -0.27 25.16
CA ARG A 15 -0.43 -1.09 26.16
C ARG A 15 1.06 -0.77 26.31
N GLY A 16 1.58 0.16 25.51
CA GLY A 16 2.99 0.53 25.47
C GLY A 16 3.84 -0.47 24.68
N GLY A 17 5.03 -0.01 24.25
CA GLY A 17 5.95 -0.79 23.44
C GLY A 17 7.13 0.05 22.94
N TYR A 18 8.01 -0.58 22.16
CA TYR A 18 9.15 0.09 21.52
C TYR A 18 8.66 1.14 20.52
N LEU A 19 9.24 2.34 20.57
CA LEU A 19 8.95 3.42 19.64
C LEU A 19 9.50 3.05 18.25
N PRO A 20 8.65 2.86 17.24
CA PRO A 20 9.12 2.55 15.89
C PRO A 20 9.89 3.74 15.31
N LYS A 21 10.94 3.45 14.53
CA LYS A 21 11.75 4.47 13.82
C LYS A 21 10.98 5.20 12.72
N LEU A 22 9.95 4.56 12.17
CA LEU A 22 9.12 5.12 11.10
C LEU A 22 7.88 5.77 11.69
N SER A 23 7.60 7.01 11.29
CA SER A 23 6.31 7.63 11.60
C SER A 23 5.17 6.95 10.84
N ILE A 24 3.94 7.16 11.28
CA ILE A 24 2.75 6.59 10.62
C ILE A 24 2.61 7.15 9.20
N LEU A 25 2.97 8.43 9.00
CA LEU A 25 3.04 9.05 7.69
C LEU A 25 4.08 8.36 6.81
N ASP A 26 5.28 8.08 7.32
CA ASP A 26 6.32 7.39 6.56
C ASP A 26 5.86 6.01 6.12
N LYS A 27 5.23 5.24 7.01
CA LYS A 27 4.67 3.93 6.66
C LYS A 27 3.68 4.02 5.50
N LEU A 28 2.79 5.02 5.53
CA LEU A 28 1.82 5.26 4.46
C LEU A 28 2.51 5.65 3.14
N VAL A 29 3.47 6.58 3.19
CA VAL A 29 4.22 7.02 2.00
C VAL A 29 5.02 5.88 1.38
N ILE A 30 5.64 5.04 2.21
CA ILE A 30 6.38 3.85 1.78
C ILE A 30 5.45 2.88 1.04
N MET A 31 4.29 2.57 1.61
CA MET A 31 3.29 1.69 0.97
C MET A 31 2.84 2.27 -0.38
N LEU A 32 2.45 3.54 -0.42
CA LEU A 32 2.00 4.18 -1.66
C LEU A 32 3.11 4.22 -2.71
N SER A 33 4.35 4.50 -2.32
CA SER A 33 5.51 4.50 -3.23
C SER A 33 5.80 3.10 -3.78
N TYR A 34 5.61 2.06 -2.96
CA TYR A 34 5.76 0.68 -3.38
C TYR A 34 4.72 0.29 -4.45
N TYR A 35 3.46 0.66 -4.26
CA TYR A 35 2.37 0.33 -5.19
C TYR A 35 2.31 1.21 -6.44
N CYS A 36 2.48 2.52 -6.31
CA CYS A 36 2.31 3.45 -7.43
C CYS A 36 3.58 3.62 -8.27
N ASN A 37 4.74 3.66 -7.62
CA ASN A 37 6.01 3.99 -8.29
C ASN A 37 6.90 2.75 -8.50
N TYR A 38 6.42 1.56 -8.14
CA TYR A 38 7.19 0.31 -8.13
C TYR A 38 8.57 0.48 -7.49
N ARG A 39 8.65 1.34 -6.46
CA ARG A 39 9.92 1.67 -5.83
C ARG A 39 10.47 0.43 -5.13
N ILE A 40 11.69 0.06 -5.49
CA ILE A 40 12.40 -1.09 -4.92
C ILE A 40 12.56 -0.87 -3.40
N MET A 41 12.17 -1.86 -2.60
CA MET A 41 12.22 -1.78 -1.13
C MET A 41 13.64 -1.47 -0.62
N GLU A 42 14.65 -2.02 -1.28
CA GLU A 42 16.08 -1.76 -1.01
C GLU A 42 16.40 -0.27 -1.08
N ASN A 43 15.92 0.47 -2.09
CA ASN A 43 16.16 1.91 -2.17
C ASN A 43 15.53 2.64 -0.97
N THR A 44 14.32 2.23 -0.60
CA THR A 44 13.61 2.78 0.56
C THR A 44 14.33 2.47 1.88
N THR A 45 15.03 1.34 2.00
CA THR A 45 15.82 1.03 3.22
C THR A 45 16.94 2.03 3.47
N PHE A 46 17.58 2.53 2.41
CA PHE A 46 18.65 3.52 2.53
C PHE A 46 18.11 4.89 2.94
N ASP A 47 17.02 5.35 2.33
CA ASP A 47 16.40 6.65 2.65
C ASP A 47 15.98 6.77 4.12
N TYR A 48 15.39 5.70 4.65
CA TYR A 48 14.81 5.69 6.00
C TYR A 48 15.73 5.06 7.04
N ALA A 49 16.92 4.59 6.65
CA ALA A 49 17.91 3.93 7.52
C ALA A 49 17.32 2.80 8.39
N VAL A 50 16.45 1.98 7.79
CA VAL A 50 15.77 0.82 8.42
C VAL A 50 16.01 -0.44 7.60
N SER A 51 15.86 -1.62 8.22
CA SER A 51 16.03 -2.88 7.50
C SER A 51 14.89 -3.10 6.50
N LYS A 52 15.16 -3.94 5.49
CA LYS A 52 14.13 -4.37 4.53
C LYS A 52 12.95 -5.06 5.21
N SER A 53 13.20 -5.80 6.29
CA SER A 53 12.12 -6.43 7.08
C SER A 53 11.18 -5.38 7.67
N THR A 54 11.70 -4.29 8.27
CA THR A 54 10.89 -3.21 8.82
C THR A 54 10.07 -2.50 7.75
N ILE A 55 10.61 -2.29 6.55
CA ILE A 55 9.86 -1.75 5.40
C ILE A 55 8.72 -2.70 5.02
N CYS A 56 9.00 -3.99 4.84
CA CYS A 56 8.01 -4.99 4.47
C CYS A 56 6.88 -5.11 5.51
N GLU A 57 7.23 -5.15 6.80
CA GLU A 57 6.26 -5.17 7.89
C GLU A 57 5.42 -3.89 7.92
N SER A 58 6.01 -2.73 7.66
CA SER A 58 5.29 -1.46 7.60
C SER A 58 4.29 -1.41 6.47
N VAL A 59 4.67 -1.88 5.28
CA VAL A 59 3.78 -1.98 4.11
C VAL A 59 2.60 -2.89 4.42
N LYS A 60 2.87 -4.11 4.92
CA LYS A 60 1.83 -5.08 5.30
C LYS A 60 0.88 -4.54 6.37
N TRP A 61 1.43 -3.88 7.40
CA TRP A 61 0.62 -3.31 8.47
C TRP A 61 -0.36 -2.25 7.96
N VAL A 62 0.11 -1.36 7.07
CA VAL A 62 -0.74 -0.35 6.44
C VAL A 62 -1.81 -1.02 5.57
N GLU A 63 -1.42 -1.96 4.70
CA GLU A 63 -2.35 -2.71 3.84
C GLU A 63 -3.45 -3.37 4.66
N ASP A 64 -3.09 -4.13 5.70
CA ASP A 64 -4.02 -4.87 6.53
C ASP A 64 -5.05 -3.96 7.18
N ILE A 65 -4.64 -2.80 7.70
CA ILE A 65 -5.55 -1.84 8.33
C ILE A 65 -6.51 -1.23 7.30
N LEU A 66 -5.99 -0.80 6.14
CA LEU A 66 -6.81 -0.20 5.09
C LEU A 66 -7.80 -1.23 4.50
N ILE A 67 -7.38 -2.47 4.29
CA ILE A 67 -8.26 -3.55 3.82
C ILE A 67 -9.35 -3.85 4.86
N LYS A 68 -8.98 -3.94 6.15
CA LYS A 68 -9.94 -4.19 7.23
C LYS A 68 -10.97 -3.06 7.37
N SER A 69 -10.58 -1.81 7.11
CA SER A 69 -11.50 -0.67 7.18
C SER A 69 -12.63 -0.75 6.17
N LYS A 70 -12.41 -1.40 5.01
CA LYS A 70 -13.32 -1.44 3.85
C LYS A 70 -13.66 -0.08 3.21
N ASP A 71 -13.27 1.04 3.81
CA ASP A 71 -13.51 2.39 3.30
C ASP A 71 -12.89 2.63 1.92
N PHE A 72 -11.80 1.92 1.61
CA PHE A 72 -11.09 2.00 0.33
C PHE A 72 -11.38 0.81 -0.59
N SER A 73 -12.33 -0.05 -0.22
CA SER A 73 -12.69 -1.19 -1.06
C SER A 73 -13.53 -0.73 -2.25
N LEU A 74 -13.24 -1.27 -3.42
CA LEU A 74 -14.09 -1.07 -4.58
C LEU A 74 -15.48 -1.69 -4.33
N PRO A 75 -16.56 -1.01 -4.76
CA PRO A 75 -17.89 -1.61 -4.79
C PRO A 75 -17.91 -2.91 -5.60
N LYS A 76 -18.90 -3.76 -5.37
CA LYS A 76 -19.01 -5.02 -6.12
C LYS A 76 -19.25 -4.73 -7.60
N LYS A 77 -18.80 -5.63 -8.48
CA LYS A 77 -18.98 -5.51 -9.94
C LYS A 77 -20.41 -5.13 -10.37
N ARG A 78 -21.43 -5.68 -9.71
CA ARG A 78 -22.84 -5.35 -10.00
C ARG A 78 -23.21 -3.91 -9.62
N GLU A 79 -22.69 -3.42 -8.50
CA GLU A 79 -22.91 -2.04 -8.03
C GLU A 79 -22.15 -1.03 -8.91
N LEU A 80 -20.97 -1.41 -9.41
CA LEU A 80 -20.19 -0.60 -10.36
C LEU A 80 -20.90 -0.42 -11.70
N ILE A 81 -21.54 -1.48 -12.23
CA ILE A 81 -22.26 -1.41 -13.52
C ILE A 81 -23.52 -0.54 -13.42
N ASN A 82 -24.15 -0.52 -12.24
CA ASN A 82 -25.42 0.19 -12.04
C ASN A 82 -25.24 1.65 -11.57
N ASN A 83 -24.04 2.04 -11.13
CA ASN A 83 -23.74 3.40 -10.72
C ASN A 83 -23.35 4.26 -11.92
N ILE A 84 -24.20 5.23 -12.24
CA ILE A 84 -24.04 6.15 -13.39
C ILE A 84 -23.00 7.25 -13.09
N ASP A 85 -22.72 7.52 -11.81
CA ASP A 85 -21.84 8.62 -11.37
C ASP A 85 -20.35 8.24 -11.23
N ILE A 86 -19.96 7.02 -11.60
CA ILE A 86 -18.55 6.62 -11.57
C ILE A 86 -17.89 7.03 -12.88
N GLU A 87 -16.87 7.90 -12.80
CA GLU A 87 -16.01 8.21 -13.93
C GLU A 87 -15.19 6.97 -14.30
N VAL A 88 -15.69 6.19 -15.27
CA VAL A 88 -14.99 5.01 -15.78
C VAL A 88 -13.94 5.46 -16.79
N VAL A 89 -12.67 5.44 -16.37
CA VAL A 89 -11.55 5.60 -17.29
C VAL A 89 -11.22 4.23 -17.90
N LEU A 90 -11.57 4.05 -19.18
CA LEU A 90 -11.16 2.87 -19.94
C LEU A 90 -9.68 3.02 -20.30
N VAL A 91 -8.80 2.30 -19.60
CA VAL A 91 -7.37 2.23 -19.93
C VAL A 91 -7.16 1.00 -20.80
N ASP A 92 -6.80 1.22 -22.06
CA ASP A 92 -6.37 0.15 -22.96
C ASP A 92 -4.99 -0.34 -22.52
N VAL A 93 -4.92 -1.55 -21.97
CA VAL A 93 -3.65 -2.17 -21.59
C VAL A 93 -3.23 -3.08 -22.73
N THR A 94 -2.43 -2.55 -23.65
CA THR A 94 -1.78 -3.38 -24.66
C THR A 94 -0.66 -4.18 -23.99
N GLU A 95 -0.87 -5.48 -23.79
CA GLU A 95 0.22 -6.39 -23.41
C GLU A 95 1.23 -6.44 -24.57
N CYS A 96 2.41 -5.84 -24.40
CA CYS A 96 3.54 -6.11 -25.30
C CYS A 96 4.15 -7.46 -24.96
N GLU A 97 4.45 -8.27 -25.98
CA GLU A 97 5.19 -9.52 -25.80
C GLU A 97 6.51 -9.24 -25.07
N ILE A 98 6.63 -9.72 -23.84
CA ILE A 98 7.88 -9.66 -23.10
C ILE A 98 8.84 -10.60 -23.82
N GLY A 99 9.92 -10.06 -24.39
CA GLY A 99 10.98 -10.80 -25.06
C GLY A 99 11.71 -11.72 -24.07
N ARG A 100 11.05 -12.81 -23.66
CA ARG A 100 11.58 -13.78 -22.71
C ARG A 100 12.88 -14.31 -23.29
N PRO A 101 14.03 -14.12 -22.60
CA PRO A 101 15.28 -14.66 -23.09
C PRO A 101 15.14 -16.18 -23.22
N LYS A 102 15.49 -16.70 -24.40
CA LYS A 102 15.50 -18.14 -24.63
C LYS A 102 16.49 -18.77 -23.66
N LYS A 103 16.09 -19.86 -23.02
CA LYS A 103 17.02 -20.67 -22.20
C LYS A 103 18.21 -21.07 -23.08
N GLN A 104 19.42 -20.87 -22.56
CA GLN A 104 20.60 -21.57 -23.07
C GLN A 104 20.48 -23.07 -22.76
#